data_AF-A0A7C4L336-F1
#
_entry.id   AF-A0A7C4L336-F1
#
_cell.length_a   1.000
_cell.length_b   1.000
_cell.length_c   1.000
_cell.angle_alpha   90.00
_cell.angle_beta   90.00
_cell.angle_gamma   90.00
#
_symmetry.space_group_name_H-M   'P 1'
#
loop_
_entity.id
_entity.type
_entity.pdbx_description
1 polymer ?
#
loop_
_entity_poly.entity_id
_entity_poly.type
_entity_poly.pdbx_seq_one_letter_code
_entity_poly.pdbx_strand_id
1 'polypeptide(L)'
;MSLENWEMQEHIGNQVRRLRLSRNLSLRELAQRSGLNINTLSLIENGKTSPSVTTLQQLAMALGVRITEFFESAEAEQEVIYTPAERRPQRSAGGALIQNLTARLAQHGLEAFVVHLKPGGEELNRHISHAGWEFVFVLSGMVEYRIGGQTYELKKGDSLAFAADLPHCWHNPLEDQMAQLLLIFVPGGERENLQHRHFIFNSQSKELTMKIALITDDGQTISRHFGRATHYLVLTLEDGKVVNRELRPKLGHRHFHGEQEENHEHDHEHAETADQHHERHVSMAETIADCTVLICGGMGRPAYESMLRLNIKPLVTDLTDVDQAVEAFLSGQLIDHTELLH
;
A
#
# COMPACT_ATOMS: atom_id res chain seq x y z
N MET A 1 -9.35 0.52 44.04
CA MET A 1 -8.98 1.00 42.69
C MET A 1 -8.42 -0.21 41.95
N SER A 2 -9.12 -0.68 40.92
CA SER A 2 -8.78 -1.87 40.14
C SER A 2 -7.48 -1.68 39.36
N LEU A 3 -6.72 -2.77 39.17
CA LEU A 3 -5.47 -2.81 38.39
C LEU A 3 -5.66 -2.28 36.96
N GLU A 4 -6.85 -2.51 36.38
CA GLU A 4 -7.27 -2.01 35.06
C GLU A 4 -7.15 -0.47 34.91
N ASN A 5 -7.37 0.27 36.00
CA ASN A 5 -7.36 1.74 35.94
C ASN A 5 -5.94 2.32 35.92
N TRP A 6 -4.95 1.57 36.40
CA TRP A 6 -3.53 1.98 36.38
C TRP A 6 -2.87 1.66 35.04
N GLU A 7 -3.16 0.51 34.46
CA GLU A 7 -2.67 0.12 33.12
C GLU A 7 -3.15 1.12 32.04
N MET A 8 -4.40 1.57 32.14
CA MET A 8 -4.96 2.59 31.23
C MET A 8 -4.27 3.96 31.40
N GLN A 9 -3.93 4.37 32.62
CA GLN A 9 -3.27 5.65 32.89
C GLN A 9 -1.84 5.66 32.35
N GLU A 10 -1.11 4.57 32.56
CA GLU A 10 0.23 4.39 32.02
C GLU A 10 0.22 4.37 30.49
N HIS A 11 -0.75 3.68 29.90
CA HIS A 11 -0.95 3.66 28.45
C HIS A 11 -1.17 5.07 27.87
N ILE A 12 -2.11 5.83 28.43
CA ILE A 12 -2.40 7.21 28.00
C ILE A 12 -1.15 8.11 28.14
N GLY A 13 -0.44 8.00 29.26
CA GLY A 13 0.80 8.75 29.49
C GLY A 13 1.86 8.46 28.43
N ASN A 14 2.05 7.19 28.09
CA ASN A 14 2.97 6.76 27.04
C ASN A 14 2.56 7.28 25.66
N GLN A 15 1.26 7.27 25.32
CA GLN A 15 0.78 7.83 24.04
C GLN A 15 1.02 9.33 23.93
N VAL A 16 0.71 10.09 24.99
CA VAL A 16 0.97 11.54 25.03
C VAL A 16 2.45 11.82 24.80
N ARG A 17 3.35 11.08 25.48
CA ARG A 17 4.79 11.20 25.30
C ARG A 17 5.25 10.87 23.88
N ARG A 18 4.74 9.77 23.30
CA ARG A 18 5.06 9.34 21.93
C ARG A 18 4.66 10.42 20.91
N LEU A 19 3.43 10.89 20.98
CA LEU A 19 2.89 11.91 20.08
C LEU A 19 3.65 13.24 20.22
N ARG A 20 4.03 13.63 21.45
CA ARG A 20 4.86 14.81 21.69
C ARG A 20 6.23 14.69 21.00
N LEU A 21 6.91 13.56 21.19
CA LEU A 21 8.23 13.32 20.60
C LEU A 21 8.18 13.24 19.06
N SER A 22 7.14 12.62 18.48
CA SER A 22 6.95 12.56 17.03
C SER A 22 6.84 13.94 16.35
N ARG A 23 6.48 14.97 17.13
CA ARG A 23 6.34 16.36 16.70
C ARG A 23 7.53 17.23 17.09
N ASN A 24 8.62 16.61 17.57
CA ASN A 24 9.81 17.29 18.07
C ASN A 24 9.51 18.36 19.13
N LEU A 25 8.49 18.14 19.97
CA LEU A 25 8.12 19.08 21.02
C LEU A 25 8.80 18.70 22.34
N SER A 26 9.42 19.68 22.99
CA SER A 26 9.79 19.58 24.40
C SER A 26 8.54 19.57 25.29
N LEU A 27 8.71 19.07 26.51
CA LEU A 27 7.65 19.09 27.53
C LEU A 27 7.17 20.53 27.80
N ARG A 28 8.07 21.51 27.73
CA ARG A 28 7.76 22.94 27.93
C ARG A 28 6.93 23.51 26.79
N GLU A 29 7.25 23.17 25.55
CA GLU A 29 6.49 23.62 24.38
C GLU A 29 5.09 23.01 24.35
N LEU A 30 4.95 21.72 24.68
CA LEU A 30 3.63 21.11 24.76
C LEU A 30 2.78 21.75 25.87
N ALA A 31 3.37 21.98 27.06
CA ALA A 31 2.70 22.68 28.15
C ALA A 31 2.20 24.07 27.74
N GLN A 32 3.03 24.82 26.99
CA GLN A 32 2.65 26.13 26.46
C GLN A 32 1.51 26.04 25.44
N ARG A 33 1.55 25.07 24.52
CA ARG A 33 0.51 24.88 23.49
C ARG A 33 -0.82 24.39 24.06
N SER A 34 -0.78 23.49 25.05
CA SER A 34 -1.98 22.92 25.66
C SER A 34 -2.57 23.80 26.78
N GLY A 35 -1.84 24.81 27.23
CA GLY A 35 -2.22 25.62 28.40
C GLY A 35 -2.16 24.82 29.72
N LEU A 36 -1.41 23.73 29.76
CA LEU A 36 -1.27 22.88 30.96
C LEU A 36 -0.01 23.23 31.73
N ASN A 37 -0.02 23.00 33.04
CA ASN A 37 1.19 23.12 33.85
C ASN A 37 2.19 22.01 33.46
N ILE A 38 3.45 22.38 33.26
CA ILE A 38 4.54 21.47 32.89
C ILE A 38 4.70 20.30 33.89
N ASN A 39 4.46 20.53 35.18
CA ASN A 39 4.51 19.48 36.20
C ASN A 39 3.34 18.51 36.05
N THR A 40 2.14 19.01 35.74
CA THR A 40 0.96 18.18 35.46
C THR A 40 1.21 17.32 34.23
N LEU A 41 1.77 17.90 33.16
CA LEU A 41 2.13 17.16 31.95
C LEU A 41 3.16 16.07 32.22
N SER A 42 4.19 16.36 33.03
CA SER A 42 5.18 15.36 33.47
C SER A 42 4.53 14.22 34.27
N LEU A 43 3.60 14.53 35.17
CA LEU A 43 2.88 13.49 35.93
C LEU A 43 2.01 12.63 35.02
N ILE A 44 1.37 13.21 34.00
CA ILE A 44 0.57 12.47 33.02
C ILE A 44 1.46 11.54 32.19
N GLU A 45 2.56 12.05 31.59
CA GLU A 45 3.45 11.24 30.74
C GLU A 45 4.14 10.08 31.48
N ASN A 46 4.28 10.19 32.81
CA ASN A 46 4.85 9.14 33.65
C ASN A 46 3.77 8.24 34.30
N GLY A 47 2.49 8.35 33.89
CA GLY A 47 1.40 7.54 34.44
C GLY A 47 1.09 7.81 35.93
N LYS A 48 1.56 8.93 36.49
CA LYS A 48 1.42 9.27 37.92
C LYS A 48 0.12 9.99 38.25
N THR A 49 -0.64 10.41 37.24
CA THR A 49 -1.97 11.02 37.43
C THR A 49 -2.87 10.71 36.24
N SER A 50 -4.16 10.54 36.50
CA SER A 50 -5.16 10.37 35.45
C SER A 50 -5.55 11.74 34.88
N PRO A 51 -5.38 11.99 33.57
CA PRO A 51 -5.90 13.20 32.97
C PRO A 51 -7.43 13.19 32.95
N SER A 52 -8.05 14.36 33.09
CA SER A 52 -9.49 14.54 32.83
C SER A 52 -9.78 14.52 31.32
N VAL A 53 -11.03 14.33 30.92
CA VAL A 53 -11.44 14.43 29.50
C VAL A 53 -11.08 15.80 28.92
N THR A 54 -11.26 16.88 29.68
CA THR A 54 -10.88 18.24 29.27
C THR A 54 -9.37 18.36 29.05
N THR A 55 -8.57 17.76 29.94
CA THR A 55 -7.11 17.71 29.80
C THR A 55 -6.69 16.94 28.54
N LEU A 56 -7.33 15.80 28.26
CA LEU A 56 -7.09 15.04 27.04
C LEU A 56 -7.48 15.84 25.79
N GLN A 57 -8.60 16.57 25.80
CA GLN A 57 -8.99 17.44 24.69
C GLN A 57 -7.95 18.55 24.43
N GLN A 58 -7.45 19.19 25.49
CA GLN A 58 -6.41 20.22 25.37
C GLN A 58 -5.11 19.66 24.80
N LEU A 59 -4.71 18.46 25.22
CA LEU A 59 -3.55 17.76 24.68
C LEU A 59 -3.75 17.37 23.21
N ALA A 60 -4.92 16.84 22.86
CA ALA A 60 -5.28 16.47 21.51
C ALA A 60 -5.19 17.68 20.56
N MET A 61 -5.77 18.82 20.97
CA MET A 61 -5.68 20.07 20.21
C MET A 61 -4.25 20.58 20.07
N ALA A 62 -3.45 20.57 21.16
CA ALA A 62 -2.07 21.04 21.15
C ALA A 62 -1.12 20.19 20.29
N LEU A 63 -1.43 18.89 20.18
CA LEU A 63 -0.74 17.94 19.33
C LEU A 63 -1.36 17.89 17.92
N GLY A 64 -2.58 18.39 17.70
CA GLY A 64 -3.26 18.23 16.40
C GLY A 64 -3.55 16.76 16.09
N VAL A 65 -4.10 16.03 17.06
CA VAL A 65 -4.56 14.64 16.95
C VAL A 65 -6.01 14.51 17.40
N ARG A 66 -6.64 13.38 17.11
CA ARG A 66 -7.94 13.03 17.71
C ARG A 66 -7.71 12.49 19.13
N ILE A 67 -8.67 12.74 20.02
CA ILE A 67 -8.60 12.23 21.40
C ILE A 67 -8.52 10.70 21.47
N THR A 68 -9.05 9.99 20.46
CA THR A 68 -9.03 8.53 20.35
C THR A 68 -7.61 7.97 20.22
N GLU A 69 -6.67 8.74 19.66
CA GLU A 69 -5.28 8.31 19.46
C GLU A 69 -4.53 8.09 20.79
N PHE A 70 -5.01 8.64 21.91
CA PHE A 70 -4.45 8.36 23.24
C PHE A 70 -4.83 7.00 23.81
N PHE A 71 -5.81 6.34 23.20
CA PHE A 71 -6.34 5.03 23.60
C PHE A 71 -5.97 3.94 22.60
N GLU A 72 -5.26 4.29 21.53
CA GLU A 72 -4.73 3.34 20.57
C GLU A 72 -3.53 2.62 21.19
N SER A 73 -3.69 1.33 21.47
CA SER A 73 -2.63 0.45 21.94
C SER A 73 -1.45 0.50 20.99
N ALA A 74 -0.32 1.09 21.43
CA ALA A 74 0.99 0.82 20.86
C ALA A 74 1.41 -0.58 21.32
N GLU A 75 0.73 -1.61 20.83
CA GLU A 75 1.42 -2.88 20.65
C GLU A 75 2.51 -2.56 19.63
N ALA A 76 3.78 -2.72 20.04
CA ALA A 76 4.92 -2.42 19.19
C ALA A 76 4.64 -2.95 17.79
N GLU A 77 4.86 -2.13 16.76
CA GLU A 77 4.80 -2.49 15.34
C GLU A 77 5.75 -3.67 15.11
N GLN A 78 5.29 -4.88 15.43
CA GLN A 78 6.01 -6.11 15.17
C GLN A 78 5.76 -6.39 13.71
N GLU A 79 6.68 -5.94 12.86
CA GLU A 79 6.67 -6.23 11.42
C GLU A 79 6.63 -7.74 11.13
N VAL A 80 7.09 -8.56 12.09
CA VAL A 80 7.07 -10.02 12.01
C VAL A 80 6.42 -10.62 13.26
N ILE A 81 5.41 -11.47 13.03
CA ILE A 81 4.82 -12.32 14.06
C ILE A 81 5.21 -13.78 13.86
N TYR A 82 5.68 -14.39 14.94
CA TYR A 82 5.77 -15.83 15.08
C TYR A 82 4.76 -16.31 16.13
N THR A 83 3.73 -17.03 15.70
CA THR A 83 2.71 -17.61 16.60
C THR A 83 2.75 -19.15 16.52
N PRO A 84 3.40 -19.83 17.48
CA PRO A 84 3.37 -21.29 17.58
C PRO A 84 1.92 -21.80 17.65
N ALA A 85 1.65 -22.97 17.05
CA ALA A 85 0.29 -23.50 16.91
C ALA A 85 -0.43 -23.67 18.26
N GLU A 86 0.30 -24.10 19.27
CA GLU A 86 -0.15 -24.33 20.64
C GLU A 86 -0.38 -23.05 21.44
N ARG A 87 0.04 -21.89 20.93
CA ARG A 87 -0.10 -20.58 21.59
C ARG A 87 -1.06 -19.63 20.86
N ARG A 88 -1.75 -20.10 19.82
CA ARG A 88 -2.71 -19.28 19.06
C ARG A 88 -3.89 -18.89 19.96
N PRO A 89 -4.26 -17.60 20.02
CA PRO A 89 -5.54 -17.20 20.57
C PRO A 89 -6.67 -17.96 19.87
N GLN A 90 -7.58 -18.54 20.64
CA GLN A 90 -8.65 -19.37 20.10
C GLN A 90 -10.02 -18.96 20.66
N ARG A 91 -11.03 -19.04 19.81
CA ARG A 91 -12.43 -18.84 20.18
C ARG A 91 -13.27 -19.97 19.61
N SER A 92 -14.17 -20.50 20.42
CA SER A 92 -15.18 -21.47 19.99
C SER A 92 -16.54 -20.80 19.88
N ALA A 93 -17.21 -20.96 18.74
CA ALA A 93 -18.56 -20.44 18.52
C ALA A 93 -19.29 -21.31 17.48
N GLY A 94 -20.52 -21.74 17.78
CA GLY A 94 -21.43 -22.47 16.87
C GLY A 94 -20.76 -23.61 16.09
N GLY A 95 -20.14 -24.54 16.79
CA GLY A 95 -19.49 -25.70 16.16
C GLY A 95 -18.14 -25.42 15.47
N ALA A 96 -17.71 -24.16 15.42
CA ALA A 96 -16.41 -23.75 14.90
C ALA A 96 -15.39 -23.48 16.02
N LEU A 97 -14.14 -23.92 15.82
CA LEU A 97 -12.97 -23.49 16.58
C LEU A 97 -12.11 -22.59 15.68
N ILE A 98 -12.03 -21.31 16.00
CA ILE A 98 -11.31 -20.29 15.25
C ILE A 98 -10.02 -19.98 15.99
N GLN A 99 -8.88 -20.17 15.33
CA GLN A 99 -7.55 -19.85 15.86
C GLN A 99 -6.97 -18.67 15.09
N ASN A 100 -6.61 -17.59 15.79
CA ASN A 100 -6.03 -16.39 15.18
C ASN A 100 -4.50 -16.57 14.98
N LEU A 101 -4.04 -16.38 13.74
CA LEU A 101 -2.64 -16.50 13.33
C LEU A 101 -1.88 -15.17 13.45
N THR A 102 -2.57 -14.05 13.30
CA THR A 102 -2.01 -12.69 13.22
C THR A 102 -2.52 -11.77 14.33
N ALA A 103 -2.90 -12.31 15.49
CA ALA A 103 -3.59 -11.56 16.55
C ALA A 103 -2.87 -10.28 17.03
N ARG A 104 -1.55 -10.19 16.87
CA ARG A 104 -0.74 -9.01 17.23
C ARG A 104 -0.41 -8.08 16.04
N LEU A 105 -0.98 -8.35 14.86
CA LEU A 105 -0.82 -7.62 13.60
C LEU A 105 -2.17 -7.08 13.10
N ALA A 106 -3.27 -7.24 13.85
CA ALA A 106 -4.60 -6.82 13.42
C ALA A 106 -4.68 -5.33 13.05
N GLN A 107 -3.80 -4.50 13.63
CA GLN A 107 -3.67 -3.07 13.30
C GLN A 107 -3.09 -2.80 11.89
N HIS A 108 -2.51 -3.79 11.22
CA HIS A 108 -1.84 -3.65 9.92
C HIS A 108 -2.66 -4.17 8.73
N GLY A 109 -3.98 -4.34 8.89
CA GLY A 109 -4.88 -4.62 7.78
C GLY A 109 -4.81 -6.04 7.20
N LEU A 110 -4.27 -7.01 7.95
CA LEU A 110 -4.28 -8.42 7.58
C LEU A 110 -4.60 -9.30 8.80
N GLU A 111 -5.76 -9.95 8.74
CA GLU A 111 -6.18 -10.93 9.72
C GLU A 111 -6.16 -12.32 9.10
N ALA A 112 -5.52 -13.30 9.74
CA ALA A 112 -5.53 -14.67 9.26
C ALA A 112 -5.90 -15.65 10.37
N PHE A 113 -6.68 -16.67 10.02
CA PHE A 113 -7.26 -17.63 10.93
C PHE A 113 -7.16 -19.05 10.38
N VAL A 114 -7.00 -20.03 11.26
CA VAL A 114 -7.37 -21.41 10.95
C VAL A 114 -8.70 -21.70 11.62
N VAL A 115 -9.69 -22.09 10.83
CA VAL A 115 -11.02 -22.46 11.31
C VAL A 115 -11.19 -23.97 11.20
N HIS A 116 -11.63 -24.59 12.29
CA HIS A 116 -12.01 -25.99 12.34
C HIS A 116 -13.52 -26.08 12.51
N LEU A 117 -14.19 -26.75 11.59
CA LEU A 117 -15.64 -26.97 11.63
C LEU A 117 -15.92 -28.40 12.02
N LYS A 118 -16.75 -28.59 13.05
CA LYS A 118 -17.24 -29.92 13.43
C LYS A 118 -18.12 -30.54 12.34
N PRO A 119 -18.21 -31.87 12.27
CA PRO A 119 -19.16 -32.52 11.38
C PRO A 119 -20.58 -32.05 11.67
N GLY A 120 -21.36 -31.77 10.62
CA GLY A 120 -22.70 -31.20 10.72
C GLY A 120 -22.76 -29.89 11.50
N GLY A 121 -21.63 -29.18 11.63
CA GLY A 121 -21.52 -27.96 12.43
C GLY A 121 -22.62 -26.98 12.07
N GLU A 122 -23.39 -26.55 13.07
CA GLU A 122 -24.65 -25.82 12.90
C GLU A 122 -24.54 -24.73 11.82
N GLU A 123 -25.52 -24.70 10.90
CA GLU A 123 -25.79 -23.50 10.10
C GLU A 123 -25.98 -22.34 11.08
N LEU A 124 -24.94 -21.52 11.28
CA LEU A 124 -25.20 -20.19 11.77
C LEU A 124 -26.06 -19.54 10.68
N ASN A 125 -27.38 -19.51 10.90
CA ASN A 125 -28.34 -18.65 10.20
C ASN A 125 -28.03 -17.14 10.38
N ARG A 126 -26.81 -16.82 10.79
CA ARG A 126 -26.26 -15.50 10.99
C ARG A 126 -25.33 -15.25 9.83
N HIS A 127 -25.86 -14.56 8.82
CA HIS A 127 -25.02 -14.04 7.76
C HIS A 127 -24.04 -13.03 8.35
N ILE A 128 -22.78 -13.21 8.00
CA ILE A 128 -21.69 -12.30 8.30
C ILE A 128 -21.57 -11.37 7.09
N SER A 129 -21.35 -10.08 7.36
CA SER A 129 -21.04 -9.08 6.35
C SER A 129 -20.17 -8.01 7.01
N HIS A 130 -19.07 -7.65 6.36
CA HIS A 130 -18.14 -6.64 6.83
C HIS A 130 -17.36 -6.04 5.65
N ALA A 131 -16.79 -4.85 5.83
CA ALA A 131 -16.08 -4.17 4.75
C ALA A 131 -14.70 -4.80 4.52
N GLY A 132 -14.40 -5.20 3.28
CA GLY A 132 -13.10 -5.75 2.91
C GLY A 132 -13.20 -6.95 1.98
N TRP A 133 -12.16 -7.75 1.98
CA TRP A 133 -12.07 -8.99 1.20
C TRP A 133 -11.78 -10.17 2.13
N GLU A 134 -12.42 -11.30 1.85
CA GLU A 134 -12.06 -12.57 2.45
C GLU A 134 -11.46 -13.50 1.39
N PHE A 135 -10.43 -14.25 1.80
CA PHE A 135 -9.86 -15.36 1.08
C PHE A 135 -9.94 -16.61 1.94
N VAL A 136 -10.46 -17.70 1.37
CA VAL A 136 -10.63 -18.98 2.04
C VAL A 136 -9.90 -20.05 1.24
N PHE A 137 -9.19 -20.93 1.93
CA PHE A 137 -8.52 -22.10 1.33
C PHE A 137 -8.77 -23.35 2.18
N VAL A 138 -9.28 -24.42 1.59
CA VAL A 138 -9.60 -25.65 2.34
C VAL A 138 -8.36 -26.51 2.50
N LEU A 139 -7.94 -26.69 3.75
CA LEU A 139 -6.79 -27.52 4.14
C LEU A 139 -7.16 -29.00 4.20
N SER A 140 -8.37 -29.31 4.67
CA SER A 140 -8.92 -30.68 4.73
C SER A 140 -10.44 -30.68 4.90
N GLY A 141 -11.06 -31.82 4.57
CA GLY A 141 -12.52 -31.97 4.61
C GLY A 141 -13.23 -31.26 3.46
N MET A 142 -14.47 -30.87 3.72
CA MET A 142 -15.34 -30.17 2.78
C MET A 142 -16.08 -29.04 3.51
N VAL A 143 -16.24 -27.91 2.86
CA VAL A 143 -16.95 -26.75 3.42
C VAL A 143 -17.90 -26.21 2.35
N GLU A 144 -19.15 -25.98 2.75
CA GLU A 144 -20.12 -25.25 1.95
C GLU A 144 -20.09 -23.77 2.36
N TYR A 145 -19.89 -22.88 1.39
CA TYR A 145 -20.02 -21.43 1.56
C TYR A 145 -21.26 -20.93 0.83
N ARG A 146 -22.13 -20.18 1.52
CA ARG A 146 -23.24 -19.46 0.89
C ARG A 146 -22.89 -17.98 0.88
N ILE A 147 -22.70 -17.39 -0.31
CA ILE A 147 -22.27 -16.00 -0.50
C ILE A 147 -23.22 -15.33 -1.48
N GLY A 148 -23.86 -14.22 -1.09
CA GLY A 148 -24.73 -13.45 -1.98
C GLY A 148 -25.89 -14.26 -2.58
N GLY A 149 -26.35 -15.30 -1.88
CA GLY A 149 -27.41 -16.21 -2.34
C GLY A 149 -26.95 -17.35 -3.24
N GLN A 150 -25.66 -17.48 -3.53
CA GLN A 150 -25.08 -18.62 -4.24
C GLN A 150 -24.35 -19.55 -3.28
N THR A 151 -24.39 -20.85 -3.55
CA THR A 151 -23.73 -21.88 -2.75
C THR A 151 -22.51 -22.43 -3.48
N TYR A 152 -21.40 -22.54 -2.76
CA TYR A 152 -20.11 -23.02 -3.24
C TYR A 152 -19.65 -24.18 -2.37
N GLU A 153 -19.49 -25.34 -2.97
CA GLU A 153 -18.92 -26.52 -2.32
C GLU A 153 -17.41 -26.57 -2.52
N LEU A 154 -16.65 -26.47 -1.44
CA LEU A 154 -15.20 -26.46 -1.46
C LEU A 154 -14.64 -27.74 -0.85
N LYS A 155 -13.71 -28.37 -1.55
CA LYS A 155 -12.94 -29.53 -1.09
C LYS A 155 -11.49 -29.14 -0.85
N LYS A 156 -10.73 -30.05 -0.25
CA LYS A 156 -9.29 -29.87 -0.03
C LYS A 156 -8.58 -29.35 -1.29
N GLY A 157 -7.91 -28.22 -1.16
CA GLY A 157 -7.16 -27.56 -2.25
C GLY A 157 -7.96 -26.47 -2.97
N ASP A 158 -9.28 -26.43 -2.80
CA ASP A 158 -10.12 -25.38 -3.37
C ASP A 158 -10.03 -24.09 -2.55
N SER A 159 -10.33 -22.97 -3.20
CA SER A 159 -10.32 -21.64 -2.59
C SER A 159 -11.47 -20.77 -3.08
N LEU A 160 -11.80 -19.77 -2.28
CA LEU A 160 -12.72 -18.69 -2.63
C LEU A 160 -12.10 -17.35 -2.24
N ALA A 161 -12.31 -16.34 -3.06
CA ALA A 161 -12.02 -14.95 -2.75
C ALA A 161 -13.26 -14.12 -3.08
N PHE A 162 -13.73 -13.29 -2.16
CA PHE A 162 -14.95 -12.51 -2.37
C PHE A 162 -14.93 -11.21 -1.58
N ALA A 163 -15.72 -10.24 -2.05
CA ALA A 163 -15.98 -9.01 -1.31
C ALA A 163 -16.86 -9.36 -0.10
N ALA A 164 -16.36 -9.06 1.10
CA ALA A 164 -16.95 -9.54 2.35
C ALA A 164 -18.20 -8.74 2.77
N ASP A 165 -18.54 -7.69 2.02
CA ASP A 165 -19.79 -6.94 2.16
C ASP A 165 -20.99 -7.77 1.67
N LEU A 166 -20.76 -8.72 0.75
CA LEU A 166 -21.73 -9.74 0.39
C LEU A 166 -22.09 -10.59 1.63
N PRO A 167 -23.39 -10.74 1.97
CA PRO A 167 -23.80 -11.62 3.06
C PRO A 167 -23.30 -13.04 2.82
N HIS A 168 -22.56 -13.57 3.80
CA HIS A 168 -21.96 -14.90 3.68
C HIS A 168 -22.06 -15.72 4.97
N CYS A 169 -22.09 -17.04 4.81
CA CYS A 169 -21.94 -18.01 5.89
C CYS A 169 -21.27 -19.29 5.39
N TRP A 170 -20.80 -20.11 6.33
CA TRP A 170 -20.16 -21.39 6.04
C TRP A 170 -20.75 -22.51 6.88
N HIS A 171 -20.68 -23.72 6.34
CA HIS A 171 -21.18 -24.95 6.96
C HIS A 171 -20.28 -26.13 6.58
N ASN A 172 -20.14 -27.11 7.47
CA ASN A 172 -19.52 -28.39 7.13
C ASN A 172 -20.63 -29.42 6.87
N PRO A 173 -20.89 -29.78 5.60
CA PRO A 173 -21.99 -30.68 5.24
C PRO A 173 -21.74 -32.15 5.59
N LEU A 174 -20.51 -32.51 5.99
CA LEU A 174 -20.16 -33.89 6.33
C LEU A 174 -20.53 -34.21 7.78
N GLU A 175 -21.12 -35.38 8.03
CA GLU A 175 -21.58 -35.80 9.35
C GLU A 175 -20.53 -36.53 10.20
N ASP A 176 -19.45 -37.00 9.57
CA ASP A 176 -18.42 -37.83 10.22
C ASP A 176 -17.00 -37.23 10.14
N GLN A 177 -16.80 -36.17 9.35
CA GLN A 177 -15.50 -35.60 9.08
C GLN A 177 -15.41 -34.12 9.49
N MET A 178 -14.36 -33.75 10.22
CA MET A 178 -14.02 -32.35 10.47
C MET A 178 -13.54 -31.67 9.18
N ALA A 179 -13.87 -30.40 9.00
CA ALA A 179 -13.27 -29.57 7.97
C ALA A 179 -12.31 -28.55 8.57
N GLN A 180 -11.22 -28.24 7.85
CA GLN A 180 -10.24 -27.24 8.24
C GLN A 180 -9.98 -26.31 7.07
N LEU A 181 -10.04 -24.99 7.33
CA LEU A 181 -9.78 -23.96 6.33
C LEU A 181 -8.86 -22.87 6.89
N LEU A 182 -8.06 -22.30 6.00
CA LEU A 182 -7.34 -21.04 6.20
C LEU A 182 -8.26 -19.92 5.72
N LEU A 183 -8.57 -18.98 6.62
CA LEU A 183 -9.33 -17.77 6.32
C LEU A 183 -8.41 -16.56 6.47
N ILE A 184 -8.33 -15.72 5.45
CA ILE A 184 -7.62 -14.46 5.46
C ILE A 184 -8.63 -13.35 5.22
N PHE A 185 -8.70 -12.41 6.14
CA PHE A 185 -9.50 -11.20 6.05
C PHE A 185 -8.59 -9.99 5.87
N VAL A 186 -8.91 -9.18 4.86
CA VAL A 186 -8.28 -7.88 4.61
C VAL A 186 -9.36 -6.82 4.78
N PRO A 187 -9.39 -6.08 5.91
CA PRO A 187 -10.35 -5.00 6.12
C PRO A 187 -10.20 -3.93 5.03
N GLY A 188 -11.34 -3.45 4.53
CA GLY A 188 -11.39 -2.35 3.57
C GLY A 188 -11.72 -1.03 4.26
N GLY A 189 -10.73 -0.16 4.43
CA GLY A 189 -10.91 1.30 4.42
C GLY A 189 -10.91 1.81 2.98
N GLU A 190 -11.35 3.05 2.73
CA GLU A 190 -11.45 3.67 1.40
C GLU A 190 -10.33 3.23 0.43
N ARG A 191 -10.73 2.53 -0.65
CA ARG A 191 -9.94 2.16 -1.85
C ARG A 191 -8.42 2.41 -1.74
N GLU A 192 -7.72 1.61 -0.92
CA GLU A 192 -6.26 1.58 -0.98
C GLU A 192 -5.77 0.55 -2.00
N ASN A 193 -4.80 1.01 -2.80
CA ASN A 193 -4.32 0.44 -4.04
C ASN A 193 -3.53 -0.86 -3.79
N LEU A 194 -4.14 -2.03 -3.99
CA LEU A 194 -3.51 -3.36 -3.87
C LEU A 194 -2.65 -3.70 -5.11
N GLN A 195 -1.71 -2.83 -5.51
CA GLN A 195 -0.92 -3.02 -6.74
C GLN A 195 0.42 -3.74 -6.59
N HIS A 196 0.80 -4.19 -5.39
CA HIS A 196 2.06 -4.93 -5.21
C HIS A 196 1.87 -6.25 -4.48
N ARG A 197 1.55 -7.34 -5.21
CA ARG A 197 1.88 -8.70 -4.74
C ARG A 197 2.30 -9.66 -5.85
N HIS A 198 3.34 -10.42 -5.52
CA HIS A 198 3.94 -11.54 -6.23
C HIS A 198 2.92 -12.61 -6.63
N PHE A 199 3.14 -13.17 -7.82
CA PHE A 199 2.39 -14.23 -8.52
C PHE A 199 1.03 -13.79 -9.11
N ILE A 200 1.07 -13.34 -10.37
CA ILE A 200 -0.13 -13.04 -11.17
C ILE A 200 -0.56 -14.31 -11.91
N PHE A 201 -1.74 -14.83 -11.59
CA PHE A 201 -2.54 -15.65 -12.50
C PHE A 201 -3.60 -14.74 -13.14
N ASN A 202 -3.51 -14.59 -14.47
CA ASN A 202 -4.41 -13.77 -15.26
C ASN A 202 -5.86 -14.27 -15.20
N SER A 203 -6.82 -13.39 -14.91
CA SER A 203 -8.11 -13.36 -15.61
C SER A 203 -8.86 -12.03 -15.42
N GLN A 204 -8.67 -11.17 -16.42
CA GLN A 204 -9.60 -10.26 -17.09
C GLN A 204 -10.52 -9.27 -16.33
N SER A 205 -10.35 -8.01 -16.76
CA SER A 205 -11.34 -6.92 -16.90
C SER A 205 -11.81 -6.21 -15.62
N LYS A 206 -10.92 -5.40 -15.03
CA LYS A 206 -11.33 -4.17 -14.35
C LYS A 206 -11.13 -3.01 -15.32
N GLU A 207 -12.09 -2.09 -15.38
CA GLU A 207 -11.94 -0.78 -16.03
C GLU A 207 -10.66 -0.13 -15.48
N LEU A 208 -9.58 -0.22 -16.26
CA LEU A 208 -8.23 0.18 -15.88
C LEU A 208 -7.97 1.54 -16.52
N THR A 209 -8.31 2.60 -15.80
CA THR A 209 -7.71 3.91 -16.07
C THR A 209 -6.20 3.79 -15.86
N MET A 210 -5.42 3.91 -16.93
CA MET A 210 -3.96 3.83 -16.92
C MET A 210 -3.36 5.04 -17.62
N LYS A 211 -2.22 5.54 -17.14
CA LYS A 211 -1.46 6.58 -17.86
C LYS A 211 -0.13 6.05 -18.37
N ILE A 212 0.18 6.35 -19.61
CA ILE A 212 1.47 6.06 -20.24
C ILE A 212 2.13 7.34 -20.71
N ALA A 213 3.46 7.39 -20.66
CA ALA A 213 4.25 8.49 -21.17
C ALA A 213 5.04 8.04 -22.41
N LEU A 214 5.16 8.92 -23.41
CA LEU A 214 6.05 8.74 -24.55
C LEU A 214 7.02 9.91 -24.62
N ILE A 215 8.28 9.61 -24.92
CA ILE A 215 9.29 10.65 -25.11
C ILE A 215 9.15 11.27 -26.50
N THR A 216 9.00 12.59 -26.57
CA THR A 216 8.80 13.29 -27.84
C THR A 216 9.33 14.72 -27.79
N ASP A 217 9.55 15.31 -28.97
CA ASP A 217 9.84 16.73 -29.14
C ASP A 217 8.70 17.49 -29.82
N ASP A 218 7.79 16.78 -30.50
CA ASP A 218 6.72 17.36 -31.35
C ASP A 218 5.31 16.81 -31.04
N GLY A 219 5.20 15.80 -30.17
CA GLY A 219 3.94 15.12 -29.86
C GLY A 219 3.51 14.07 -30.89
N GLN A 220 4.27 13.88 -31.97
CA GLN A 220 3.93 12.98 -33.09
C GLN A 220 4.96 11.86 -33.24
N THR A 221 6.24 12.14 -32.96
CA THR A 221 7.34 11.21 -33.12
C THR A 221 7.99 10.85 -31.79
N ILE A 222 8.46 9.60 -31.67
CA ILE A 222 9.16 9.10 -30.50
C ILE A 222 10.64 9.46 -30.61
N SER A 223 11.18 10.16 -29.61
CA SER A 223 12.58 10.54 -29.61
C SER A 223 13.49 9.34 -29.31
N ARG A 224 14.59 9.24 -30.05
CA ARG A 224 15.65 8.23 -29.85
C ARG A 224 16.59 8.53 -28.70
N HIS A 225 16.48 9.73 -28.11
CA HIS A 225 17.40 10.20 -27.08
C HIS A 225 16.64 10.67 -25.86
N PHE A 226 16.35 9.76 -24.93
CA PHE A 226 15.66 10.07 -23.67
C PHE A 226 16.22 11.34 -23.00
N GLY A 227 17.54 11.48 -22.87
CA GLY A 227 18.16 12.63 -22.18
C GLY A 227 17.97 13.99 -22.86
N ARG A 228 17.81 14.03 -24.20
CA ARG A 228 17.75 15.27 -24.99
C ARG A 228 16.33 15.74 -25.30
N ALA A 229 15.38 14.82 -25.30
CA ALA A 229 13.99 15.13 -25.59
C ALA A 229 13.41 16.10 -24.56
N THR A 230 12.54 16.98 -25.05
CA THR A 230 12.02 18.15 -24.33
C THR A 230 10.68 17.91 -23.67
N HIS A 231 9.91 16.90 -24.10
CA HIS A 231 8.56 16.65 -23.60
C HIS A 231 8.26 15.17 -23.35
N TYR A 232 7.29 14.94 -22.47
CA TYR A 232 6.54 13.71 -22.38
C TYR A 232 5.15 13.92 -22.99
N LEU A 233 4.74 13.05 -23.90
CA LEU A 233 3.34 12.92 -24.27
C LEU A 233 2.70 11.89 -23.33
N VAL A 234 1.83 12.36 -22.44
CA VAL A 234 1.09 11.53 -21.49
C VAL A 234 -0.29 11.20 -22.07
N LEU A 235 -0.60 9.91 -22.14
CA LEU A 235 -1.88 9.40 -22.62
C LEU A 235 -2.63 8.76 -21.46
N THR A 236 -3.91 9.11 -21.30
CA THR A 236 -4.82 8.40 -20.39
C THR A 236 -5.60 7.36 -21.19
N LEU A 237 -5.56 6.12 -20.72
CA LEU A 237 -6.19 4.96 -21.31
C LEU A 237 -7.35 4.53 -20.43
N GLU A 238 -8.54 4.37 -21.01
CA GLU A 238 -9.72 3.78 -20.37
C GLU A 238 -10.25 2.67 -21.28
N ASP A 239 -10.44 1.47 -20.73
CA ASP A 239 -10.92 0.30 -21.46
C ASP A 239 -10.16 0.01 -22.77
N GLY A 240 -8.83 0.19 -22.72
CA GLY A 240 -7.95 -0.02 -23.87
C GLY A 240 -8.05 1.05 -24.95
N LYS A 241 -8.64 2.22 -24.65
CA LYS A 241 -8.75 3.34 -25.58
C LYS A 241 -8.10 4.60 -25.01
N VAL A 242 -7.48 5.39 -25.88
CA VAL A 242 -6.95 6.71 -25.50
C VAL A 242 -8.14 7.67 -25.31
N VAL A 243 -8.34 8.15 -24.08
CA VAL A 243 -9.38 9.13 -23.75
C VAL A 243 -8.83 10.54 -23.55
N ASN A 244 -7.54 10.69 -23.27
CA ASN A 244 -6.89 11.99 -23.12
C ASN A 244 -5.43 11.96 -23.60
N ARG A 245 -4.95 13.11 -24.12
CA ARG A 245 -3.56 13.35 -24.50
C ARG A 245 -3.09 14.67 -23.90
N GLU A 246 -1.97 14.64 -23.19
CA GLU A 246 -1.41 15.80 -22.47
C GLU A 246 0.09 15.88 -22.77
N LEU A 247 0.60 17.05 -23.16
CA LEU A 247 2.03 17.27 -23.33
C LEU A 247 2.61 17.90 -22.05
N ARG A 248 3.55 17.20 -21.40
CA ARG A 248 4.22 17.68 -20.19
C ARG A 248 5.67 18.04 -20.49
N PRO A 249 6.19 19.15 -19.94
CA PRO A 249 7.59 19.50 -20.12
C PRO A 249 8.47 18.49 -19.39
N LYS A 250 9.57 18.11 -20.03
CA LYS A 250 10.58 17.24 -19.43
C LYS A 250 11.77 18.11 -19.04
N LEU A 251 12.12 18.09 -17.75
CA LEU A 251 13.37 18.70 -17.29
C LEU A 251 14.54 17.98 -18.00
N GLY A 252 15.30 18.70 -18.81
CA GLY A 252 16.44 18.17 -19.56
C GLY A 252 17.77 18.51 -18.90
N HIS A 253 18.85 17.84 -19.35
CA HIS A 253 20.21 18.14 -18.89
C HIS A 253 20.62 19.62 -19.09
N ARG A 254 20.01 20.34 -20.02
CA ARG A 254 20.28 21.77 -20.26
C ARG A 254 19.81 22.69 -19.12
N HIS A 255 18.86 22.26 -18.29
CA HIS A 255 18.44 23.04 -17.12
C HIS A 255 19.42 22.95 -15.95
N PHE A 256 20.30 21.93 -15.92
CA PHE A 256 21.31 21.76 -14.87
C PHE A 256 22.65 22.46 -15.19
N HIS A 257 22.88 22.87 -16.44
CA HIS A 257 24.06 23.66 -16.82
C HIS A 257 23.86 25.19 -16.74
N GLY A 258 22.64 25.66 -16.44
CA GLY A 258 22.29 27.08 -16.49
C GLY A 258 22.58 27.92 -15.25
N GLU A 259 23.08 27.34 -14.15
CA GLU A 259 23.35 28.08 -12.89
C GLU A 259 24.84 28.28 -12.57
N GLN A 260 25.77 27.99 -13.51
CA GLN A 260 27.21 28.18 -13.30
C GLN A 260 27.94 28.88 -14.46
N GLU A 261 27.34 29.91 -15.07
CA GLU A 261 28.09 30.82 -15.95
C GLU A 261 28.09 32.26 -15.42
N GLU A 262 28.83 32.48 -14.33
CA GLU A 262 29.58 33.73 -14.18
C GLU A 262 31.01 33.40 -13.71
N ASN A 263 31.95 33.61 -14.64
CA ASN A 263 33.40 33.63 -14.48
C ASN A 263 34.05 32.39 -13.84
N HIS A 264 34.70 31.57 -14.66
CA HIS A 264 36.17 31.53 -14.70
C HIS A 264 36.64 30.57 -15.80
N GLU A 265 37.53 31.05 -16.67
CA GLU A 265 38.43 30.22 -17.47
C GLU A 265 39.16 29.25 -16.53
N HIS A 266 39.03 27.94 -16.73
CA HIS A 266 40.09 26.95 -16.53
C HIS A 266 39.61 25.54 -16.94
N ASP A 267 40.43 24.87 -17.75
CA ASP A 267 40.40 23.43 -18.03
C ASP A 267 40.19 22.61 -16.74
N HIS A 268 39.06 21.92 -16.60
CA HIS A 268 38.96 20.68 -15.83
C HIS A 268 37.73 19.86 -16.27
N GLU A 269 37.97 18.65 -16.78
CA GLU A 269 36.98 17.58 -16.89
C GLU A 269 36.45 17.22 -15.49
N HIS A 270 35.29 17.76 -15.12
CA HIS A 270 34.58 17.32 -13.92
C HIS A 270 33.85 16.01 -14.22
N ALA A 271 34.38 14.90 -13.71
CA ALA A 271 33.66 13.64 -13.62
C ALA A 271 32.51 13.78 -12.60
N GLU A 272 31.27 13.85 -13.09
CA GLU A 272 30.08 13.82 -12.24
C GLU A 272 30.02 12.49 -11.48
N THR A 273 29.71 12.55 -10.18
CA THR A 273 29.60 11.34 -9.35
C THR A 273 28.31 10.59 -9.68
N ALA A 274 28.29 9.26 -9.48
CA ALA A 274 27.12 8.41 -9.75
C ALA A 274 25.85 8.87 -8.99
N ASP A 275 26.02 9.46 -7.80
CA ASP A 275 24.92 10.01 -6.99
C ASP A 275 24.29 11.26 -7.61
N GLN A 276 25.08 12.16 -8.21
CA GLN A 276 24.57 13.35 -8.91
C GLN A 276 23.81 12.99 -10.19
N HIS A 277 24.24 11.95 -10.89
CA HIS A 277 23.49 11.39 -12.03
C HIS A 277 22.15 10.77 -11.59
N HIS A 278 22.11 10.15 -10.41
CA HIS A 278 20.90 9.52 -9.89
C HIS A 278 19.82 10.55 -9.51
N GLU A 279 20.17 11.61 -8.77
CA GLU A 279 19.24 12.69 -8.40
C GLU A 279 18.63 13.39 -9.62
N ARG A 280 19.43 13.59 -10.68
CA ARG A 280 18.95 14.16 -11.95
C ARG A 280 17.85 13.31 -12.58
N HIS A 281 18.02 11.99 -12.63
CA HIS A 281 17.02 11.10 -13.22
C HIS A 281 15.72 11.00 -12.40
N VAL A 282 15.82 11.14 -11.07
CA VAL A 282 14.64 11.23 -10.19
C VAL A 282 13.84 12.50 -10.51
N SER A 283 14.50 13.66 -10.57
CA SER A 283 13.85 14.93 -10.92
C SER A 283 13.24 14.92 -12.33
N MET A 284 13.88 14.25 -13.30
CA MET A 284 13.35 14.10 -14.67
C MET A 284 12.04 13.31 -14.75
N ALA A 285 11.76 12.44 -13.78
CA ALA A 285 10.61 11.55 -13.78
C ALA A 285 9.46 12.01 -12.87
N GLU A 286 9.65 13.01 -12.02
CA GLU A 286 8.59 13.57 -11.17
C GLU A 286 7.36 13.99 -11.99
N THR A 287 7.57 14.54 -13.18
CA THR A 287 6.50 14.99 -14.10
C THR A 287 5.65 13.86 -14.69
N ILE A 288 6.12 12.62 -14.58
CA ILE A 288 5.43 11.41 -15.05
C ILE A 288 5.27 10.36 -13.93
N ALA A 289 5.37 10.77 -12.66
CA ALA A 289 5.22 9.86 -11.53
C ALA A 289 3.83 9.19 -11.44
N ASP A 290 2.82 9.74 -12.11
CA ASP A 290 1.47 9.17 -12.26
C ASP A 290 1.33 8.21 -13.45
N CYS A 291 2.40 7.96 -14.21
CA CYS A 291 2.42 7.06 -15.36
C CYS A 291 3.01 5.69 -14.97
N THR A 292 2.51 4.62 -15.56
CA THR A 292 2.98 3.24 -15.27
C THR A 292 3.97 2.71 -16.31
N VAL A 293 3.98 3.29 -17.52
CA VAL A 293 4.85 2.90 -18.63
C VAL A 293 5.47 4.15 -19.27
N LEU A 294 6.74 4.05 -19.67
CA LEU A 294 7.45 5.05 -20.46
C LEU A 294 7.95 4.43 -21.76
N ILE A 295 7.48 4.91 -22.92
CA ILE A 295 7.93 4.47 -24.24
C ILE A 295 8.97 5.45 -24.79
N CYS A 296 10.11 4.93 -25.28
CA CYS A 296 11.17 5.74 -25.85
C CYS A 296 11.90 5.01 -26.99
N GLY A 297 12.57 5.75 -27.88
CA GLY A 297 13.35 5.18 -28.97
C GLY A 297 14.80 4.83 -28.60
N GLY A 298 15.22 5.18 -27.38
CA GLY A 298 16.58 4.95 -26.88
C GLY A 298 16.80 5.60 -25.52
N MET A 299 17.45 4.85 -24.63
CA MET A 299 17.67 5.21 -23.23
C MET A 299 19.00 4.63 -22.74
N GLY A 300 19.71 5.36 -21.86
CA GLY A 300 20.91 4.83 -21.21
C GLY A 300 20.57 3.90 -20.05
N ARG A 301 21.43 2.93 -19.74
CA ARG A 301 21.18 1.97 -18.64
C ARG A 301 20.88 2.62 -17.27
N PRO A 302 21.57 3.69 -16.83
CA PRO A 302 21.26 4.34 -15.55
C PRO A 302 19.85 4.97 -15.53
N ALA A 303 19.41 5.55 -16.65
CA ALA A 303 18.06 6.11 -16.75
C ALA A 303 17.00 5.01 -16.69
N TYR A 304 17.25 3.88 -17.35
CA TYR A 304 16.37 2.71 -17.34
C TYR A 304 16.19 2.15 -15.93
N GLU A 305 17.28 1.99 -15.18
CA GLU A 305 17.23 1.55 -13.78
C GLU A 305 16.51 2.55 -12.87
N SER A 306 16.71 3.86 -13.08
CA SER A 306 15.99 4.90 -12.33
C SER A 306 14.48 4.85 -12.55
N MET A 307 14.00 4.60 -13.78
CA MET A 307 12.56 4.46 -14.04
C MET A 307 11.97 3.26 -13.29
N LEU A 308 12.67 2.12 -13.30
CA LEU A 308 12.24 0.92 -12.58
C LEU A 308 12.15 1.16 -11.06
N ARG A 309 13.07 1.93 -10.47
CA ARG A 309 13.02 2.31 -9.04
C ARG A 309 11.83 3.22 -8.71
N LEU A 310 11.31 3.95 -9.69
CA LEU A 310 10.13 4.82 -9.58
C LEU A 310 8.83 4.11 -9.97
N ASN A 311 8.87 2.78 -10.16
CA ASN A 311 7.75 1.95 -10.58
C ASN A 311 7.16 2.33 -11.96
N ILE A 312 7.97 2.98 -12.81
CA ILE A 312 7.64 3.28 -14.20
C ILE A 312 8.35 2.24 -15.07
N LYS A 313 7.63 1.45 -15.86
CA LYS A 313 8.24 0.47 -16.76
C LYS A 313 8.73 1.15 -18.05
N PRO A 314 10.05 1.29 -18.29
CA PRO A 314 10.56 1.73 -19.58
C PRO A 314 10.34 0.64 -20.64
N LEU A 315 9.97 1.04 -21.86
CA LEU A 315 9.92 0.22 -23.06
C LEU A 315 10.70 0.94 -24.17
N VAL A 316 11.72 0.27 -24.70
CA VAL A 316 12.54 0.80 -25.79
C VAL A 316 12.05 0.22 -27.11
N THR A 317 11.59 1.06 -28.05
CA THR A 317 11.02 0.62 -29.33
C THR A 317 11.78 1.21 -30.52
N ASP A 318 11.80 0.49 -31.64
CA ASP A 318 12.28 0.98 -32.93
C ASP A 318 11.21 1.78 -33.71
N LEU A 319 9.95 1.72 -33.26
CA LEU A 319 8.85 2.52 -33.81
C LEU A 319 9.09 4.01 -33.55
N THR A 320 8.89 4.80 -34.60
CA THR A 320 9.12 6.26 -34.58
C THR A 320 7.84 7.06 -34.51
N ASP A 321 6.72 6.49 -34.94
CA ASP A 321 5.40 7.12 -34.90
C ASP A 321 4.69 6.79 -33.58
N VAL A 322 4.17 7.83 -32.92
CA VAL A 322 3.50 7.70 -31.62
C VAL A 322 2.25 6.82 -31.73
N ASP A 323 1.41 7.03 -32.75
CA ASP A 323 0.13 6.35 -32.84
C ASP A 323 0.32 4.85 -33.13
N GLN A 324 1.29 4.51 -34.00
CA GLN A 324 1.69 3.11 -34.24
C GLN A 324 2.22 2.43 -32.98
N ALA A 325 3.05 3.13 -32.19
CA ALA A 325 3.58 2.57 -30.95
C ALA A 325 2.49 2.34 -29.89
N VAL A 326 1.50 3.24 -29.82
CA VAL A 326 0.36 3.10 -28.91
C VAL A 326 -0.54 1.94 -29.33
N GLU A 327 -0.81 1.78 -30.63
CA GLU A 327 -1.57 0.65 -31.15
C GLU A 327 -0.87 -0.69 -30.88
N ALA A 328 0.45 -0.75 -31.12
CA ALA A 328 1.26 -1.92 -30.77
C ALA A 328 1.25 -2.19 -29.26
N PHE A 329 1.28 -1.15 -28.43
CA PHE A 329 1.22 -1.29 -26.97
C PHE A 329 -0.13 -1.86 -26.52
N LEU A 330 -1.24 -1.29 -26.99
CA LEU A 330 -2.60 -1.70 -26.62
C LEU A 330 -2.94 -3.12 -27.09
N SER A 331 -2.38 -3.55 -28.22
CA SER A 331 -2.53 -4.91 -28.74
C SER A 331 -1.57 -5.93 -28.10
N GLY A 332 -0.66 -5.49 -27.22
CA GLY A 332 0.36 -6.35 -26.60
C GLY A 332 1.47 -6.81 -27.55
N GLN A 333 1.65 -6.12 -28.68
CA GLN A 333 2.62 -6.43 -29.73
C GLN A 333 3.88 -5.54 -29.70
N LEU A 334 3.93 -4.52 -28.83
CA LEU A 334 5.10 -3.66 -28.69
C LEU A 334 6.27 -4.46 -28.09
N ILE A 335 7.38 -4.55 -28.84
CA ILE A 335 8.59 -5.25 -28.44
C ILE A 335 9.51 -4.29 -27.66
N ASP A 336 10.03 -4.76 -26.53
CA ASP A 336 11.01 -4.02 -25.71
C ASP A 336 12.44 -4.42 -26.11
N HIS A 337 13.10 -3.53 -26.85
CA HIS A 337 14.44 -3.69 -27.38
C HIS A 337 15.50 -3.26 -26.38
N THR A 338 15.63 -4.02 -25.28
CA THR A 338 16.64 -3.75 -24.23
C THR A 338 18.09 -3.77 -24.75
N GLU A 339 18.34 -4.36 -25.92
CA GLU A 339 19.63 -4.31 -26.63
C GLU A 339 19.98 -2.93 -27.20
N LEU A 340 19.01 -2.01 -27.30
CA LEU A 340 19.21 -0.62 -27.73
C LEU A 340 19.57 0.31 -26.56
N LEU A 341 19.72 -0.23 -25.34
CA LEU A 341 20.25 0.49 -24.19
C LEU A 341 21.74 0.76 -24.40
N HIS A 342 22.15 2.03 -24.34
CA HIS A 342 23.53 2.48 -24.53
C HIS A 342 24.23 2.88 -23.23
#